data_AF-A0AAW5EV37-F1
#
_entry.id   AF-A0AAW5EV37-F1
#
_cell.length_a   1.000
_cell.length_b   1.000
_cell.length_c   1.000
_cell.angle_alpha   90.00
_cell.angle_beta   90.00
_cell.angle_gamma   90.00
#
_symmetry.space_group_name_H-M   'P 1'
#
loop_
_entity.id
_entity.type
_entity.pdbx_description
1 polymer ?
#
loop_
_entity_poly.entity_id
_entity_poly.type
_entity_poly.pdbx_seq_one_letter_code
_entity_poly.pdbx_strand_id
1 'polypeptide(L)'
;ALYRFAPVVPPFLTRPYMFVLCMGGMVFLFFWPVEIPRGMVMIWIVLFSPLLVISGARVRLSPGLARLSLWGGEISYPLYALHYPVFCWVNGLFQAMTHKRMPGMEMPLIGILAVLVSFAVLKGIDEPVRAFLSRRRGHDGKPMVGPSYPVTGAAVSTPLRTER
;
A
#
# COMPACT_ATOMS: atom_id res chain seq x y z
N ALA A 1 8.71 15.51 -0.13
CA ALA A 1 10.01 15.46 0.61
C ALA A 1 11.08 14.66 -0.15
N LEU A 2 10.82 13.41 -0.58
CA LEU A 2 11.82 12.55 -1.24
C LEU A 2 12.33 13.01 -2.63
N TYR A 3 11.55 13.78 -3.39
CA TYR A 3 11.98 14.30 -4.70
C TYR A 3 13.15 15.32 -4.61
N ARG A 4 13.37 15.94 -3.45
CA ARG A 4 14.46 16.91 -3.27
C ARG A 4 15.83 16.24 -3.15
N PHE A 5 15.85 14.96 -2.77
CA PHE A 5 17.07 14.14 -2.73
C PHE A 5 17.34 13.42 -4.05
N ALA A 6 16.56 13.72 -5.10
CA ALA A 6 16.74 13.15 -6.41
C ALA A 6 18.16 13.27 -7.03
N PRO A 7 18.96 14.31 -6.76
CA PRO A 7 20.32 14.41 -7.28
C PRO A 7 21.38 13.63 -6.47
N VAL A 8 21.04 13.09 -5.30
CA VAL A 8 22.00 12.40 -4.41
C VAL A 8 22.01 10.88 -4.63
N VAL A 9 21.04 10.35 -5.38
CA VAL A 9 20.91 8.91 -5.60
C VAL A 9 21.79 8.50 -6.79
N PRO A 10 22.70 7.52 -6.62
CA PRO A 10 23.59 7.10 -7.70
C PRO A 10 22.80 6.50 -8.89
N PRO A 11 23.24 6.75 -10.14
CA PRO A 11 22.48 6.40 -11.35
C PRO A 11 22.32 4.88 -11.58
N PHE A 12 23.10 4.04 -10.88
CA PHE A 12 22.89 2.59 -10.91
C PHE A 12 21.60 2.19 -10.20
N LEU A 13 21.25 2.84 -9.09
CA LEU A 13 20.04 2.59 -8.28
C LEU A 13 18.74 2.95 -9.01
N THR A 14 18.84 3.78 -10.05
CA THR A 14 17.70 4.27 -10.83
C THR A 14 17.32 3.36 -12.01
N ARG A 15 18.07 2.27 -12.25
CA ARG A 15 17.77 1.34 -13.34
C ARG A 15 16.58 0.43 -12.97
N PRO A 16 15.65 0.14 -13.90
CA PRO A 16 14.48 -0.70 -13.62
C PRO A 16 14.84 -2.12 -13.18
N TYR A 17 15.99 -2.64 -13.62
CA TYR A 17 16.52 -3.93 -13.17
C TYR A 17 16.81 -3.99 -11.67
N MET A 18 17.22 -2.87 -11.05
CA MET A 18 17.45 -2.84 -9.59
C MET A 18 16.15 -3.00 -8.82
N PHE A 19 15.07 -2.36 -9.28
CA PHE A 19 13.76 -2.54 -8.66
C PHE A 19 13.28 -3.99 -8.78
N VAL A 20 13.41 -4.60 -9.97
CA VAL A 20 13.02 -6.02 -10.17
C VAL A 20 13.86 -6.95 -9.30
N LEU A 21 15.17 -6.68 -9.17
CA LEU A 21 16.06 -7.46 -8.31
C LEU A 21 15.69 -7.31 -6.83
N CYS A 22 15.41 -6.09 -6.35
CA CYS A 22 14.97 -5.86 -4.97
C CYS A 22 13.60 -6.47 -4.69
N MET A 23 12.66 -6.35 -5.64
CA MET A 23 11.33 -6.97 -5.54
C MET A 23 11.44 -8.49 -5.51
N GLY A 24 12.26 -9.08 -6.39
CA GLY A 24 12.53 -10.52 -6.40
C GLY A 24 13.16 -11.00 -5.10
N GLY A 25 14.12 -10.24 -4.56
CA GLY A 25 14.71 -10.51 -3.25
C GLY A 25 13.69 -10.45 -2.11
N MET A 26 12.76 -9.49 -2.14
CA MET A 26 11.66 -9.41 -1.18
C MET A 26 10.73 -10.62 -1.23
N VAL A 27 10.31 -11.03 -2.43
CA VAL A 27 9.46 -12.22 -2.59
C VAL A 27 10.20 -13.47 -2.14
N PHE A 28 11.45 -13.65 -2.55
CA PHE A 28 12.27 -14.78 -2.14
C PHE A 28 12.40 -14.85 -0.62
N LEU A 29 12.72 -13.73 0.04
CA LEU A 29 12.88 -13.67 1.48
C LEU A 29 11.55 -13.91 2.22
N PHE A 30 10.42 -13.47 1.66
CA PHE A 30 9.10 -13.72 2.22
C PHE A 30 8.70 -15.21 2.19
N PHE A 31 9.07 -15.93 1.13
CA PHE A 31 8.81 -17.36 0.99
C PHE A 31 9.91 -18.23 1.60
N TRP A 32 11.00 -17.65 2.10
CA TRP A 32 12.10 -18.38 2.72
C TRP A 32 11.72 -18.81 4.14
N PRO A 33 11.57 -20.12 4.41
CA PRO A 33 11.02 -20.61 5.68
C PRO A 33 12.11 -20.76 6.75
N VAL A 34 12.97 -19.76 6.94
CA VAL A 34 14.04 -19.79 7.95
C VAL A 34 14.01 -18.52 8.80
N GLU A 35 14.20 -18.69 10.10
CA GLU A 35 14.29 -17.59 11.05
C GLU A 35 15.52 -16.72 10.74
N ILE A 36 15.26 -15.47 10.36
CA ILE A 36 16.31 -14.52 10.01
C ILE A 36 16.91 -13.94 11.30
N PRO A 37 18.24 -13.96 11.48
CA PRO A 37 18.87 -13.40 12.66
C PRO A 37 18.56 -11.90 12.79
N ARG A 38 18.38 -11.43 14.04
CA ARG A 38 17.99 -10.03 14.36
C ARG A 38 18.83 -8.98 13.64
N GLY A 39 20.14 -9.21 13.48
CA GLY A 39 21.02 -8.29 12.76
C GLY A 39 20.68 -8.12 11.28
N MET A 40 20.31 -9.21 10.61
CA MET A 40 19.92 -9.19 9.19
C MET A 40 18.55 -8.52 8.99
N VAL A 41 17.64 -8.63 9.96
CA VAL A 41 16.37 -7.87 9.97
C VAL A 41 16.62 -6.36 10.08
N MET A 42 17.55 -5.93 10.94
CA MET A 42 17.88 -4.50 11.04
C MET A 42 18.52 -3.97 9.75
N ILE A 43 19.42 -4.73 9.14
CA ILE A 43 20.00 -4.40 7.83
C ILE A 43 18.89 -4.26 6.78
N TRP A 44 17.90 -5.15 6.78
CA TRP A 44 16.76 -5.07 5.89
C TRP A 44 15.97 -3.77 6.08
N ILE A 45 15.64 -3.42 7.32
CA ILE A 45 14.85 -2.22 7.63
C ILE A 45 15.60 -0.94 7.28
N VAL A 46 16.90 -0.88 7.58
CA VAL A 46 17.69 0.36 7.45
C VAL A 46 18.24 0.55 6.04
N LEU A 47 18.64 -0.52 5.36
CA LEU A 47 19.29 -0.43 4.05
C LEU A 47 18.36 -0.90 2.93
N PHE A 48 17.76 -2.08 3.05
CA PHE A 48 17.02 -2.69 1.95
C PHE A 48 15.67 -2.02 1.69
N SER A 49 14.90 -1.75 2.74
CA SER A 49 13.56 -1.14 2.63
C SER A 49 13.61 0.25 1.98
N PRO A 50 14.47 1.19 2.42
CA PRO A 50 14.57 2.49 1.77
C PRO A 50 15.06 2.39 0.32
N LEU A 51 15.97 1.45 0.03
CA LEU A 51 16.49 1.23 -1.31
C LEU A 51 15.41 0.70 -2.26
N LEU A 52 14.56 -0.22 -1.78
CA LEU A 52 13.40 -0.71 -2.53
C LEU A 52 12.40 0.42 -2.81
N VAL A 53 12.14 1.29 -1.84
CA VAL A 53 11.24 2.45 -2.02
C VAL A 53 11.81 3.47 -3.00
N ILE A 54 13.10 3.81 -2.89
CA ILE A 54 13.77 4.77 -3.78
C ILE A 54 13.82 4.27 -5.22
N SER A 55 14.15 2.98 -5.41
CA SER A 55 14.17 2.36 -6.75
C SER A 55 12.76 2.29 -7.34
N GLY A 56 11.76 1.92 -6.55
CA GLY A 56 10.36 1.85 -6.98
C GLY A 56 9.74 3.20 -7.35
N ALA A 57 10.10 4.28 -6.67
CA ALA A 57 9.57 5.63 -6.93
C ALA A 57 9.90 6.18 -8.33
N ARG A 58 10.87 5.59 -9.03
CA ARG A 58 11.32 6.02 -10.36
C ARG A 58 10.97 5.04 -11.48
N VAL A 59 10.34 3.91 -11.15
CA VAL A 59 9.89 2.94 -12.15
C VAL A 59 8.70 3.50 -12.91
N ARG A 60 8.82 3.52 -14.24
CA ARG A 60 7.68 3.80 -15.11
C ARG A 60 6.84 2.54 -15.23
N LEU A 61 5.72 2.50 -14.52
CA LEU A 61 4.74 1.41 -14.63
C LEU A 61 3.92 1.55 -15.92
N SER A 62 3.49 0.42 -16.47
CA SER A 62 2.49 0.41 -17.53
C SER A 62 1.15 0.94 -16.99
N PRO A 63 0.27 1.53 -17.83
CA PRO A 63 -1.00 2.08 -17.37
C PRO A 63 -1.90 1.09 -16.61
N GLY A 64 -1.88 -0.18 -17.02
CA GLY A 64 -2.63 -1.25 -16.35
C GLY A 64 -2.06 -1.59 -14.96
N LEU A 65 -0.74 -1.73 -14.85
CA LEU A 65 -0.08 -2.06 -13.59
C LEU A 65 -0.13 -0.89 -12.59
N ALA A 66 -0.07 0.34 -13.10
CA ALA A 66 -0.31 1.54 -12.30
C ALA A 66 -1.73 1.54 -11.70
N ARG A 67 -2.75 1.19 -12.48
CA ARG A 67 -4.14 1.10 -12.00
C ARG A 67 -4.31 0.04 -10.91
N LEU A 68 -3.69 -1.14 -11.08
CA LEU A 68 -3.73 -2.20 -10.07
C LEU A 68 -3.00 -1.80 -8.78
N SER A 69 -1.83 -1.15 -8.89
CA SER A 69 -1.07 -0.65 -7.73
C SER A 69 -1.89 0.37 -6.93
N LEU A 70 -2.55 1.29 -7.64
CA LEU A 70 -3.41 2.30 -7.03
C LEU A 70 -4.64 1.67 -6.38
N TRP A 71 -5.33 0.77 -7.07
CA TRP A 71 -6.50 0.06 -6.52
C TRP A 71 -6.14 -0.78 -5.28
N GLY A 72 -4.99 -1.47 -5.31
CA GLY A 72 -4.47 -2.19 -4.15
C GLY A 72 -4.15 -1.26 -2.98
N GLY A 73 -3.59 -0.08 -3.27
CA GLY A 73 -3.36 0.98 -2.27
C GLY A 73 -4.65 1.50 -1.64
N GLU A 74 -5.69 1.73 -2.44
CA GLU A 74 -7.00 2.18 -1.96
C GLU A 74 -7.65 1.18 -1.00
N ILE A 75 -7.53 -0.13 -1.27
CA ILE A 75 -8.03 -1.18 -0.37
C ILE A 75 -7.14 -1.35 0.86
N SER A 76 -5.83 -1.17 0.71
CA SER A 76 -4.88 -1.34 1.80
C SER A 76 -5.11 -0.35 2.95
N TYR A 77 -5.64 0.84 2.66
CA TYR A 77 -5.94 1.86 3.66
C TYR A 77 -7.02 1.45 4.68
N PRO A 78 -8.28 1.15 4.28
CA PRO A 78 -9.30 0.67 5.20
C PRO A 78 -8.93 -0.70 5.78
N LEU A 79 -8.23 -1.55 5.03
CA LEU A 79 -7.73 -2.82 5.56
C LEU A 79 -6.76 -2.60 6.73
N TYR A 80 -5.82 -1.68 6.60
CA TYR A 80 -4.93 -1.32 7.70
C TYR A 80 -5.68 -0.72 8.89
N ALA A 81 -6.72 0.09 8.67
CA ALA A 81 -7.49 0.64 9.77
C ALA A 81 -8.34 -0.42 10.50
N LEU A 82 -8.89 -1.40 9.77
CA LEU A 82 -9.93 -2.30 10.27
C LEU A 82 -9.44 -3.70 10.62
N HIS A 83 -8.27 -4.14 10.13
CA HIS A 83 -7.80 -5.50 10.39
C HIS A 83 -7.69 -5.82 11.88
N TYR A 84 -7.17 -4.91 12.71
CA TYR A 84 -7.01 -5.13 14.15
C TYR A 84 -8.35 -5.15 14.91
N PRO A 85 -9.25 -4.16 14.74
CA PRO A 85 -10.59 -4.23 15.32
C PRO A 85 -11.37 -5.48 14.92
N VAL A 86 -11.35 -5.85 13.62
CA VAL A 86 -12.04 -7.04 13.11
C VAL A 86 -11.44 -8.31 13.74
N PHE A 87 -10.12 -8.39 13.85
CA PHE A 87 -9.45 -9.49 14.54
C PHE A 87 -9.94 -9.63 15.99
N CYS A 88 -9.97 -8.53 16.75
CA CYS A 88 -10.43 -8.55 18.15
C CYS A 88 -11.90 -8.97 18.28
N TRP A 89 -12.78 -8.45 17.42
CA TRP A 89 -14.20 -8.78 17.46
C TRP A 89 -14.49 -10.23 17.08
N VAL A 90 -13.88 -10.72 16.00
CA VAL A 90 -14.10 -12.10 15.55
C VAL A 90 -13.54 -13.08 16.58
N ASN A 91 -12.34 -12.83 17.11
CA ASN A 91 -11.75 -13.70 18.12
C ASN A 91 -12.57 -13.67 19.43
N GLY A 92 -13.02 -12.49 19.87
CA GLY A 92 -13.88 -12.34 21.04
C GLY A 92 -15.24 -13.03 20.89
N LEU A 93 -15.91 -12.86 19.75
CA LEU A 93 -17.21 -13.48 19.47
C LEU A 93 -17.08 -14.99 19.34
N PHE A 94 -16.03 -15.48 18.68
CA PHE A 94 -15.77 -16.91 18.54
C PHE A 94 -15.47 -17.56 19.89
N GLN A 95 -14.70 -16.91 20.75
CA GLN A 95 -14.42 -17.38 22.11
C GLN A 95 -15.68 -17.40 22.98
N ALA A 96 -16.58 -16.41 22.82
CA ALA A 96 -17.85 -16.35 23.54
C ALA A 96 -18.85 -17.44 23.11
N MET A 97 -18.89 -17.81 21.83
CA MET A 97 -19.83 -18.83 21.33
C MET A 97 -19.34 -20.26 21.49
N THR A 98 -18.03 -20.50 21.27
CA THR A 98 -17.49 -21.86 21.16
C THR A 98 -16.79 -22.32 22.44
N HIS A 99 -16.48 -21.40 23.37
CA HIS A 99 -15.66 -21.62 24.59
C HIS A 99 -14.31 -22.32 24.35
N LYS A 100 -13.90 -22.49 23.09
CA LYS A 100 -12.68 -23.18 22.65
C LYS A 100 -11.96 -22.27 21.65
N ARG A 101 -10.63 -22.28 21.69
CA ARG A 101 -9.77 -21.61 20.71
C ARG A 101 -9.36 -22.62 19.65
N MET A 102 -9.76 -22.41 18.41
CA MET A 102 -9.39 -23.21 17.24
C MET A 102 -8.67 -22.33 16.22
N PRO A 103 -7.39 -21.98 16.48
CA PRO A 103 -6.65 -21.02 15.65
C PRO A 103 -6.52 -21.43 14.17
N GLY A 104 -6.59 -22.74 13.87
CA GLY A 104 -6.53 -23.25 12.49
C GLY A 104 -7.74 -22.89 11.62
N MET A 105 -8.91 -22.62 12.21
CA MET A 105 -10.11 -22.17 11.48
C MET A 105 -10.39 -20.69 11.67
N GLU A 106 -10.05 -20.14 12.85
CA GLU A 106 -10.26 -18.73 13.16
C GLU A 106 -9.41 -17.81 12.29
N MET A 107 -8.12 -18.12 12.08
CA MET A 107 -7.22 -17.26 11.31
C MET A 107 -7.63 -17.02 9.85
N PRO A 108 -7.94 -18.05 9.04
CA PRO A 108 -8.40 -17.82 7.68
C PRO A 108 -9.75 -17.09 7.64
N LEU A 109 -10.65 -17.38 8.59
CA LEU A 109 -11.94 -16.69 8.70
C LEU A 109 -11.76 -15.20 9.02
N ILE A 110 -10.88 -14.86 9.97
CA ILE A 110 -10.56 -13.47 10.31
C ILE A 110 -9.96 -12.74 9.11
N GLY A 111 -9.03 -13.37 8.39
CA GLY A 111 -8.42 -12.78 7.20
C GLY A 111 -9.45 -12.45 6.12
N ILE A 112 -10.33 -13.40 5.80
CA ILE A 112 -11.41 -13.21 4.84
C ILE A 112 -12.36 -12.10 5.30
N LEU A 113 -12.79 -12.14 6.57
CA LEU A 113 -13.74 -11.16 7.09
C LEU A 113 -13.13 -9.76 7.15
N ALA A 114 -11.86 -9.63 7.53
CA ALA A 114 -11.15 -8.36 7.53
C ALA A 114 -11.11 -7.75 6.13
N VAL A 115 -10.82 -8.54 5.10
CA VAL A 115 -10.83 -8.07 3.70
C VAL A 115 -12.23 -7.67 3.26
N LEU A 116 -13.24 -8.48 3.56
CA LEU A 116 -14.64 -8.21 3.18
C LEU A 116 -15.17 -6.93 3.86
N VAL A 117 -14.97 -6.80 5.17
CA VAL A 117 -15.38 -5.61 5.93
C VAL A 117 -14.65 -4.38 5.43
N SER A 118 -13.36 -4.48 5.14
CA SER A 118 -12.58 -3.37 4.60
C SER A 118 -13.06 -2.93 3.23
N PHE A 119 -13.44 -3.88 2.37
CA PHE A 119 -14.03 -3.59 1.08
C PHE A 119 -15.42 -2.94 1.20
N ALA A 120 -16.24 -3.40 2.15
CA ALA A 120 -17.54 -2.80 2.44
C ALA A 120 -17.41 -1.36 2.95
N VAL A 121 -16.46 -1.10 3.86
CA VAL A 121 -16.19 0.25 4.39
C VAL A 121 -15.60 1.15 3.31
N LEU A 122 -14.71 0.63 2.45
CA LEU A 122 -14.17 1.38 1.31
C LEU A 122 -15.29 1.94 0.43
N LYS A 123 -16.21 1.07 -0.02
CA LYS A 123 -17.32 1.47 -0.89
C LYS A 123 -18.41 2.27 -0.17
N GLY A 124 -18.69 1.94 1.08
CA GLY A 124 -19.80 2.53 1.83
C GLY A 124 -19.48 3.85 2.52
N ILE A 125 -18.23 4.08 2.92
CA ILE A 125 -17.83 5.22 3.76
C ILE A 125 -16.64 5.95 3.15
N ASP A 126 -15.56 5.24 2.84
CA ASP A 126 -14.30 5.88 2.46
C ASP A 126 -14.41 6.64 1.13
N GLU A 127 -15.01 6.01 0.10
CA GLU A 127 -15.31 6.64 -1.19
C GLU A 127 -16.23 7.89 -1.08
N PRO A 128 -17.40 7.84 -0.42
CA PRO A 128 -18.27 9.01 -0.30
C PRO A 128 -17.65 10.12 0.55
N VAL A 129 -16.93 9.78 1.63
CA VAL A 129 -16.22 10.77 2.47
C VAL A 129 -15.11 11.44 1.66
N ARG A 130 -14.33 10.68 0.89
CA ARG A 130 -13.30 11.24 -0.01
C ARG A 130 -13.91 12.16 -1.06
N ALA A 131 -15.02 11.76 -1.67
CA ALA A 131 -15.73 12.60 -2.63
C ALA A 131 -16.25 13.90 -1.99
N PHE A 132 -16.80 13.84 -0.77
CA PHE A 132 -17.27 14.99 -0.02
C PHE A 132 -16.13 15.97 0.33
N LEU A 133 -15.01 15.46 0.85
CA LEU A 133 -13.85 16.28 1.22
C LEU A 133 -13.16 16.90 0.01
N SER A 134 -13.08 16.17 -1.12
CA SER A 134 -12.52 16.68 -2.38
C SER A 134 -13.32 17.88 -2.91
N ARG A 135 -14.66 17.78 -2.90
CA ARG A 135 -15.55 18.88 -3.29
C ARG A 135 -15.39 20.12 -2.41
N ARG A 136 -15.16 19.94 -1.10
CA ARG A 136 -15.01 21.06 -0.15
C ARG A 136 -13.68 21.81 -0.29
N ARG A 137 -12.63 21.18 -0.82
CA ARG A 137 -11.31 21.80 -1.01
C ARG A 137 -11.17 22.66 -2.27
N GLY A 138 -12.26 22.95 -2.98
CA GLY A 138 -12.26 23.85 -4.14
C GLY A 138 -11.46 23.32 -5.33
N HIS A 139 -11.28 22.00 -5.43
CA HIS A 139 -10.69 21.39 -6.63
C HIS A 139 -11.79 21.33 -7.70
N ASP A 140 -11.82 22.33 -8.57
CA ASP A 140 -12.68 22.35 -9.75
C ASP A 140 -12.34 21.15 -10.64
N GLY A 141 -13.13 20.07 -10.59
CA GLY A 141 -12.87 18.95 -11.48
C GLY A 141 -13.62 17.66 -11.18
N LYS A 142 -14.87 17.59 -11.65
CA LYS A 142 -15.67 16.38 -11.93
C LYS A 142 -15.92 15.42 -10.73
N PRO A 143 -17.10 14.79 -10.63
CA PRO A 143 -17.30 13.74 -9.65
C PRO A 143 -16.26 12.64 -9.91
N MET A 144 -15.39 12.36 -8.93
CA MET A 144 -14.46 11.23 -8.98
C MET A 144 -15.25 9.93 -8.79
N VAL A 145 -16.03 9.55 -9.80
CA VAL A 145 -16.57 8.21 -9.98
C VAL A 145 -15.50 7.45 -10.77
N GLY A 146 -14.49 6.95 -10.06
CA GLY A 146 -13.32 6.28 -10.64
C GLY A 146 -12.09 6.36 -9.72
N PRO A 147 -11.01 5.61 -10.02
CA PRO A 147 -9.78 5.61 -9.22
C PRO A 147 -9.33 7.05 -8.97
N SER A 148 -8.98 7.38 -7.72
CA SER A 148 -8.79 8.78 -7.28
C SER A 148 -7.54 9.47 -7.84
N TYR A 149 -6.95 8.91 -8.89
CA TYR A 149 -5.71 9.35 -9.48
C TYR A 149 -5.87 9.30 -11.00
N PRO A 150 -5.53 10.36 -11.74
CA PRO A 150 -5.49 10.29 -13.19
C PRO A 150 -4.47 9.24 -13.62
N VAL A 151 -4.94 8.08 -14.07
CA VAL A 151 -4.13 7.06 -14.75
C VAL A 151 -3.91 7.56 -16.18
N THR A 152 -3.13 8.62 -16.30
CA THR A 152 -2.70 9.18 -17.57
C THR A 152 -1.27 9.68 -17.34
N GLY A 153 -0.37 9.42 -18.28
CA GLY A 153 1.07 9.70 -18.17
C GLY A 153 1.46 11.18 -18.11
N ALA A 154 0.80 11.95 -17.24
CA ALA A 154 0.93 13.40 -17.07
C ALA A 154 1.28 13.79 -15.62
N ALA A 155 1.78 12.87 -14.79
CA ALA A 155 2.27 13.16 -13.44
C ALA A 155 3.81 13.30 -13.37
N VAL A 156 4.45 13.76 -14.45
CA VAL A 156 5.85 14.29 -14.44
C VAL A 156 5.93 15.58 -15.26
N SER A 157 4.94 16.45 -15.13
CA SER A 157 5.09 17.85 -15.52
C SER A 157 4.24 18.70 -14.58
N THR A 158 4.60 18.71 -13.30
CA THR A 158 4.32 19.90 -12.50
C THR A 158 5.11 21.02 -13.17
N PRO A 159 4.50 22.06 -13.76
CA PRO A 159 5.29 23.20 -14.19
C PRO A 159 5.93 23.75 -12.92
N LEU A 160 7.27 23.87 -12.93
CA LEU A 160 8.00 24.60 -11.92
C LEU A 160 7.33 25.97 -11.81
N ARG A 161 6.59 26.19 -10.73
CA ARG A 161 6.18 27.53 -10.33
C ARG A 161 7.47 28.24 -9.98
N THR A 162 8.03 28.93 -10.96
CA THR A 162 9.14 29.85 -10.80
C THR A 162 8.61 30.98 -9.93
N GLU A 163 8.77 30.85 -8.61
CA GLU A 163 8.66 32.01 -7.73
C GLU A 163 9.94 32.82 -7.96
N ARG A 164 9.78 33.89 -8.75
CA ARG A 164 10.69 35.04 -8.75
C ARG A 164 10.36 35.92 -7.56
#